data_AF-A0A9D4PIH9-F1
#
_entry.id   AF-A0A9D4PIH9-F1
#
_cell.length_a   1.000
_cell.length_b   1.000
_cell.length_c   1.000
_cell.angle_alpha   90.00
_cell.angle_beta   90.00
_cell.angle_gamma   90.00
#
_symmetry.space_group_name_H-M   'P 1'
#
loop_
_entity.id
_entity.type
_entity.pdbx_description
1 polymer ?
#
loop_
_entity_poly.entity_id
_entity_poly.type
_entity_poly.pdbx_seq_one_letter_code
_entity_poly.pdbx_strand_id
1 'polypeptide(L)'
;MAASKASTGRLYFSIAYDLALLREVNAHNPFQDPSRWEGIVKNMNFALGKVFSARALRERLDLLLAQFIANDRASLRKSGTEEEYEEKERLLQEICSLAKDFGYKVKSRKAQSSVGQRVSAAVTRDNAAATLVPASQVAFEPLSADASCDDASQSAADLLERIVQGTDIAATPGPSDETTTIANNPRQEASTNADDRPDTEGAAQVVPRRRRAQAATASADYEFIEKRWRHERALKEKEHALEMERLAVEKLRIERKQQRSEKRHELKRERTERELQLREREMEIRERQLQAQLDEASQREQLSRFHKATQDAILKTVETICEKLAK
;
A
#
# COMPACT_ATOMS: atom_id res chain seq x y z
N MET A 1 4.43 -5.04 -49.33
CA MET A 1 4.44 -4.33 -48.04
C MET A 1 3.67 -5.17 -47.03
N ALA A 2 4.38 -5.92 -46.17
CA ALA A 2 3.76 -6.81 -45.20
C ALA A 2 3.47 -6.04 -43.90
N ALA A 3 2.20 -5.97 -43.51
CA ALA A 3 1.76 -5.42 -42.23
C ALA A 3 2.22 -6.36 -41.10
N SER A 4 3.14 -5.86 -40.28
CA SER A 4 3.55 -6.49 -39.02
C SER A 4 2.32 -6.68 -38.13
N LYS A 5 1.93 -7.93 -37.90
CA LYS A 5 0.97 -8.32 -36.86
C LYS A 5 1.62 -8.02 -35.50
N ALA A 6 1.25 -6.89 -34.90
CA ALA A 6 1.60 -6.60 -33.52
C ALA A 6 0.97 -7.69 -32.62
N SER A 7 1.81 -8.42 -31.89
CA SER A 7 1.36 -9.35 -30.88
C SER A 7 0.53 -8.58 -29.85
N THR A 8 -0.75 -8.92 -29.72
CA THR A 8 -1.61 -8.44 -28.62
C THR A 8 -1.20 -9.15 -27.33
N GLY A 9 0.04 -8.92 -26.90
CA GLY A 9 0.46 -9.23 -25.55
C GLY A 9 -0.31 -8.35 -24.57
N ARG A 10 -0.77 -8.93 -23.47
CA ARG A 10 -1.40 -8.18 -22.38
C ARG A 10 -0.48 -7.01 -21.99
N LEU A 11 -0.93 -5.78 -22.22
CA LEU A 11 -0.14 -4.58 -21.92
C LEU A 11 0.10 -4.52 -20.41
N TYR A 12 1.35 -4.72 -20.01
CA TYR A 12 1.77 -4.51 -18.63
C TYR A 12 2.08 -3.03 -18.43
N PHE A 13 1.36 -2.39 -17.50
CA PHE A 13 1.62 -1.02 -17.12
C PHE A 13 2.72 -0.98 -16.05
N SER A 14 3.90 -0.50 -16.45
CA SER A 14 5.01 -0.20 -15.56
C SER A 14 4.79 1.15 -14.85
N ILE A 15 5.58 1.42 -13.80
CA ILE A 15 5.58 2.70 -13.09
C ILE A 15 5.90 3.88 -14.00
N ALA A 16 6.84 3.72 -14.93
CA ALA A 16 7.18 4.74 -15.91
C ALA A 16 5.99 5.11 -16.82
N TYR A 17 5.13 4.13 -17.14
CA TYR A 17 3.93 4.38 -17.94
C TYR A 17 2.84 5.06 -17.13
N ASP A 18 2.72 4.73 -15.84
CA ASP A 18 1.82 5.43 -14.94
C ASP A 18 2.24 6.90 -14.78
N LEU A 19 3.53 7.18 -14.58
CA LEU A 19 4.04 8.54 -14.47
C LEU A 19 3.79 9.35 -15.74
N ALA A 20 4.09 8.79 -16.91
CA ALA A 20 3.81 9.43 -18.19
C ALA A 20 2.31 9.74 -18.35
N LEU A 21 1.44 8.77 -18.04
CA LEU A 21 -0.02 8.96 -18.08
C LEU A 21 -0.48 10.08 -17.14
N LEU A 22 0.02 10.09 -15.90
CA LEU A 22 -0.37 11.09 -14.91
C LEU A 22 0.11 12.49 -15.31
N ARG A 23 1.33 12.63 -15.83
CA ARG A 23 1.85 13.91 -16.35
C ARG A 23 0.99 14.45 -17.49
N GLU A 24 0.64 13.61 -18.47
CA GLU A 24 -0.21 14.00 -19.60
C GLU A 24 -1.63 14.37 -19.17
N VAL A 25 -2.22 13.60 -18.25
CA VAL A 25 -3.56 13.87 -17.68
C VAL A 25 -3.55 15.20 -16.92
N ASN A 26 -2.50 15.49 -16.16
CA ASN A 26 -2.37 16.75 -15.43
C ASN A 26 -2.22 17.94 -16.39
N ALA A 27 -1.41 17.79 -17.45
CA ALA A 27 -1.15 18.86 -18.42
C ALA A 27 -2.37 19.19 -19.31
N HIS A 28 -3.06 18.17 -19.81
CA HIS A 28 -4.19 18.38 -20.72
C HIS A 28 -5.55 18.47 -20.03
N ASN A 29 -5.66 18.02 -18.78
CA ASN A 29 -6.86 17.99 -17.97
C ASN A 29 -8.10 17.47 -18.74
N PRO A 30 -8.25 16.15 -18.88
CA PRO A 30 -9.35 15.56 -19.62
C PRO A 30 -10.68 15.57 -18.85
N PHE A 31 -10.73 16.09 -17.62
CA PHE A 31 -11.97 16.25 -16.85
C PHE A 31 -12.75 17.50 -17.27
N GLN A 32 -12.06 18.51 -17.81
CA GLN A 32 -12.69 19.71 -18.36
C GLN A 32 -13.38 19.43 -19.70
N ASP A 33 -12.73 18.65 -20.56
CA ASP A 33 -13.27 18.24 -21.87
C ASP A 33 -12.86 16.79 -22.19
N PRO A 34 -13.84 15.87 -22.31
CA PRO A 34 -13.60 14.47 -22.63
C PRO A 34 -12.89 14.22 -23.97
N SER A 35 -12.94 15.18 -24.90
CA SER A 35 -12.29 15.09 -26.22
C SER A 35 -10.76 15.09 -26.12
N ARG A 36 -10.21 15.65 -25.04
CA ARG A 36 -8.76 15.75 -24.79
C ARG A 36 -8.08 14.40 -24.57
N TRP A 37 -8.86 13.36 -24.26
CA TRP A 37 -8.34 11.99 -24.18
C TRP A 37 -7.70 11.52 -25.48
N GLU A 38 -8.15 11.99 -26.64
CA GLU A 38 -7.53 11.62 -27.92
C GLU A 38 -6.11 12.18 -28.06
N GLY A 39 -5.88 13.41 -27.58
CA GLY A 39 -4.56 14.03 -27.52
C GLY A 39 -3.62 13.26 -26.60
N ILE A 40 -4.09 12.93 -25.39
CA ILE A 40 -3.34 12.12 -24.41
C ILE A 40 -2.95 10.77 -25.01
N VAL A 41 -3.87 10.08 -25.69
CA VAL A 41 -3.56 8.79 -26.34
C VAL A 41 -2.49 8.93 -27.42
N LYS A 42 -2.58 9.96 -28.27
CA LYS A 42 -1.58 10.21 -29.32
C LYS A 42 -0.20 10.46 -28.71
N ASN A 43 -0.11 11.31 -27.69
CA ASN A 43 1.13 11.62 -26.99
C ASN A 43 1.72 10.38 -26.30
N MET A 44 0.89 9.62 -25.59
CA MET A 44 1.29 8.38 -24.92
C MET A 44 1.80 7.33 -25.92
N ASN A 45 1.12 7.17 -27.06
CA ASN A 45 1.50 6.21 -28.08
C ASN A 45 2.80 6.61 -28.79
N PHE A 46 2.99 7.91 -29.01
CA PHE A 46 4.21 8.46 -29.58
C PHE A 46 5.40 8.31 -28.60
N ALA A 47 5.22 8.72 -27.35
CA ALA A 47 6.29 8.72 -26.35
C ALA A 47 6.74 7.32 -25.93
N LEU A 48 5.82 6.35 -25.86
CA LEU A 48 6.13 4.99 -25.38
C LEU A 48 6.26 3.94 -26.48
N GLY A 49 6.00 4.30 -27.73
CA GLY A 49 6.06 3.38 -28.87
C GLY A 49 5.07 2.21 -28.79
N LYS A 50 4.00 2.34 -28.00
CA LYS A 50 2.96 1.31 -27.77
C LYS A 50 1.59 1.85 -28.15
N VAL A 51 0.69 0.98 -28.58
CA VAL A 51 -0.68 1.39 -28.95
C VAL A 51 -1.60 1.20 -27.75
N PHE A 52 -1.89 2.30 -27.05
CA PHE A 52 -2.92 2.39 -26.04
C PHE A 52 -4.24 2.90 -26.63
N SER A 53 -5.35 2.44 -26.09
CA SER A 53 -6.68 3.00 -26.37
C SER A 53 -7.08 3.98 -25.29
N ALA A 54 -7.93 4.97 -25.64
CA ALA A 54 -8.46 5.93 -24.67
C ALA A 54 -9.15 5.24 -23.50
N ARG A 55 -9.85 4.14 -23.78
CA ARG A 55 -10.50 3.31 -22.77
C ARG A 55 -9.49 2.69 -21.80
N ALA A 56 -8.40 2.11 -22.30
CA ALA A 56 -7.38 1.47 -21.46
C ALA A 56 -6.70 2.48 -20.52
N LEU A 57 -6.39 3.69 -21.02
CA LEU A 57 -5.78 4.75 -20.20
C LEU A 57 -6.75 5.27 -19.14
N ARG A 58 -8.03 5.47 -19.48
CA ARG A 58 -9.08 5.84 -18.51
C ARG A 58 -9.24 4.78 -17.42
N GLU A 59 -9.34 3.51 -17.80
CA GLU A 59 -9.46 2.41 -16.84
C GLU A 59 -8.22 2.29 -15.93
N ARG A 60 -7.02 2.58 -16.46
CA ARG A 60 -5.79 2.62 -15.66
C ARG A 60 -5.79 3.81 -14.69
N LEU A 61 -6.19 4.99 -15.15
CA LEU A 61 -6.28 6.18 -14.31
C LEU A 61 -7.30 5.97 -13.17
N ASP A 62 -8.48 5.46 -13.48
CA ASP A 62 -9.51 5.17 -12.47
C ASP A 62 -9.01 4.15 -11.43
N LEU A 63 -8.24 3.14 -11.86
CA LEU A 63 -7.61 2.18 -10.95
C LEU A 63 -6.60 2.85 -10.02
N LEU A 64 -5.73 3.72 -10.56
CA LEU A 64 -4.72 4.44 -9.77
C LEU A 64 -5.37 5.39 -8.76
N LEU A 65 -6.42 6.12 -9.17
CA LEU A 65 -7.18 6.98 -8.28
C LEU A 65 -7.93 6.18 -7.21
N ALA A 66 -8.52 5.05 -7.56
CA ALA A 66 -9.18 4.18 -6.59
C ALA A 66 -8.20 3.61 -5.55
N GLN A 67 -7.01 3.18 -5.97
CA GLN A 67 -5.95 2.72 -5.06
C GLN A 67 -5.45 3.84 -4.15
N PHE A 68 -5.31 5.06 -4.68
CA PHE A 68 -4.90 6.24 -3.91
C PHE A 68 -5.96 6.63 -2.87
N ILE A 69 -7.24 6.68 -3.25
CA ILE A 69 -8.36 6.96 -2.33
C ILE A 69 -8.45 5.89 -1.23
N ALA A 70 -8.23 4.62 -1.57
CA ALA A 70 -8.18 3.52 -0.61
C ALA A 70 -6.93 3.56 0.31
N ASN A 71 -6.01 4.51 0.11
CA ASN A 71 -4.75 4.66 0.84
C ASN A 71 -3.90 3.37 0.84
N ASP A 72 -4.00 2.59 -0.24
CA ASP A 72 -3.25 1.34 -0.42
C ASP A 72 -1.84 1.63 -0.92
N ARG A 73 -1.02 2.17 0.01
CA ARG A 73 0.39 2.50 -0.25
C ARG A 73 1.22 1.27 -0.60
N ALA A 74 0.78 0.06 -0.24
CA ALA A 74 1.47 -1.18 -0.58
C ALA A 74 1.27 -1.54 -2.06
N SER A 75 0.06 -1.39 -2.59
CA SER A 75 -0.20 -1.57 -4.03
C SER A 75 0.44 -0.48 -4.89
N LEU A 76 0.55 0.75 -4.38
CA LEU A 76 1.28 1.81 -5.07
C LEU A 76 2.79 1.54 -5.14
N ARG A 77 3.37 0.77 -4.20
CA ARG A 77 4.81 0.50 -4.04
C ARG A 77 5.33 -0.83 -4.59
N LYS A 78 4.55 -1.53 -5.42
CA LYS A 78 4.89 -2.90 -5.88
C LYS A 78 6.12 -3.00 -6.80
N SER A 79 6.56 -1.92 -7.45
CA SER A 79 7.73 -1.90 -8.36
C SER A 79 8.10 -0.46 -8.77
N GLY A 80 9.29 0.03 -8.40
CA GLY A 80 9.73 1.42 -8.60
C GLY A 80 10.74 1.89 -7.55
N THR A 81 11.48 2.95 -7.86
CA THR A 81 12.38 3.67 -6.94
C THR A 81 11.60 4.61 -6.01
N GLU A 82 12.17 4.99 -4.87
CA GLU A 82 11.49 5.85 -3.88
C GLU A 82 11.06 7.20 -4.49
N GLU A 83 11.89 7.80 -5.34
CA GLU A 83 11.63 9.07 -6.02
C GLU A 83 10.45 8.99 -6.99
N GLU A 84 10.34 7.91 -7.77
CA GLU A 84 9.23 7.68 -8.71
C GLU A 84 7.88 7.57 -7.99
N TYR A 85 7.86 7.03 -6.77
CA TYR A 85 6.64 6.94 -5.98
C TYR A 85 6.21 8.28 -5.39
N GLU A 86 7.15 9.08 -4.91
CA GLU A 86 6.86 10.41 -4.40
C GLU A 86 6.27 11.29 -5.52
N GLU A 87 6.84 11.22 -6.72
CA GLU A 87 6.29 11.92 -7.88
C GLU A 87 4.89 11.41 -8.24
N LYS A 88 4.72 10.09 -8.30
CA LYS A 88 3.41 9.47 -8.59
C LYS A 88 2.34 9.90 -7.58
N GLU A 89 2.69 9.93 -6.30
CA GLU A 89 1.80 10.34 -5.21
C GLU A 89 1.41 11.82 -5.34
N ARG A 90 2.38 12.70 -5.61
CA ARG A 90 2.15 14.12 -5.86
C ARG A 90 1.19 14.34 -7.03
N LEU A 91 1.46 13.70 -8.17
CA LEU A 91 0.62 13.81 -9.36
C LEU A 91 -0.79 13.25 -9.12
N LEU A 92 -0.93 12.14 -8.38
CA LEU A 92 -2.24 11.61 -8.02
C LEU A 92 -3.01 12.54 -7.09
N GLN A 93 -2.34 13.22 -6.16
CA GLN A 93 -2.96 14.22 -5.30
C GLN A 93 -3.47 15.43 -6.09
N GLU A 94 -2.66 15.95 -7.01
CA GLU A 94 -3.05 17.05 -7.92
C GLU A 94 -4.24 16.65 -8.79
N ILE A 95 -4.18 15.48 -9.43
CA ILE A 95 -5.26 14.95 -10.26
C ILE A 95 -6.52 14.66 -9.43
N CYS A 96 -6.39 14.20 -8.19
CA CYS A 96 -7.54 14.04 -7.30
C CYS A 96 -8.20 15.38 -6.96
N SER A 97 -7.42 16.45 -6.78
CA SER A 97 -7.97 17.80 -6.59
C SER A 97 -8.73 18.23 -7.85
N LEU A 98 -8.09 18.14 -9.01
CA LEU A 98 -8.70 18.46 -10.30
C LEU A 98 -9.98 17.66 -10.54
N ALA A 99 -9.95 16.35 -10.31
CA ALA A 99 -11.13 15.49 -10.46
C ALA A 99 -12.29 15.94 -9.56
N LYS A 100 -12.02 16.40 -8.33
CA LYS A 100 -13.05 16.93 -7.42
C LYS A 100 -13.61 18.26 -7.92
N ASP A 101 -12.76 19.16 -8.38
CA ASP A 101 -13.14 20.49 -8.86
C ASP A 101 -14.10 20.40 -10.06
N PHE A 102 -13.93 19.39 -10.91
CA PHE A 102 -14.80 19.11 -12.06
C PHE A 102 -15.88 18.04 -11.81
N GLY A 103 -16.07 17.60 -10.55
CA GLY A 103 -17.12 16.64 -10.17
C GLY A 103 -16.95 15.23 -10.74
N TYR A 104 -15.74 14.83 -11.13
CA TYR A 104 -15.44 13.52 -11.69
C TYR A 104 -15.56 12.42 -10.64
N LYS A 105 -16.42 11.43 -10.91
CA LYS A 105 -16.64 10.26 -10.04
C LYS A 105 -15.72 9.12 -10.45
N VAL A 106 -14.70 8.84 -9.64
CA VAL A 106 -13.79 7.70 -9.83
C VAL A 106 -14.59 6.40 -9.78
N LYS A 107 -14.53 5.62 -10.87
CA LYS A 107 -15.18 4.32 -10.95
C LYS A 107 -14.31 3.28 -10.23
N SER A 108 -14.54 3.10 -8.94
CA SER A 108 -14.00 1.94 -8.23
C SER A 108 -14.63 0.68 -8.81
N ARG A 109 -13.85 -0.13 -9.52
CA ARG A 109 -14.23 -1.53 -9.72
C ARG A 109 -14.27 -2.14 -8.32
N LYS A 110 -15.47 -2.51 -7.84
CA LYS A 110 -15.59 -3.48 -6.74
C LYS A 110 -14.62 -4.59 -7.08
N ALA A 111 -13.55 -4.70 -6.30
CA ALA A 111 -12.61 -5.80 -6.46
C ALA A 111 -13.48 -7.06 -6.43
N GLN A 112 -13.52 -7.79 -7.54
CA GLN A 112 -13.83 -9.21 -7.48
C GLN A 112 -12.70 -9.79 -6.65
N SER A 113 -12.90 -9.71 -5.33
CA SER A 113 -12.14 -10.41 -4.33
C SER A 113 -12.26 -11.88 -4.72
N SER A 114 -11.15 -12.43 -5.22
CA SER A 114 -10.94 -13.86 -5.47
C SER A 114 -10.97 -14.68 -4.17
N VAL A 115 -11.59 -14.18 -3.10
CA VAL A 115 -11.83 -14.87 -1.83
C VAL A 115 -13.22 -15.53 -1.84
N GLY A 116 -14.19 -15.03 -2.62
CA GLY A 116 -15.55 -15.60 -2.68
C GLY A 116 -15.70 -16.90 -3.47
N GLN A 117 -14.75 -17.22 -4.36
CA GLN A 117 -14.84 -18.39 -5.26
C GLN A 117 -14.12 -19.64 -4.71
N ARG A 118 -13.51 -19.55 -3.52
CA ARG A 118 -12.91 -20.70 -2.83
C ARG A 118 -13.88 -21.43 -1.90
N VAL A 119 -14.96 -20.78 -1.47
CA VAL A 119 -15.93 -21.39 -0.55
C VAL A 119 -16.87 -22.36 -1.28
N SER A 120 -17.15 -22.13 -2.57
CA SER A 120 -17.99 -23.04 -3.36
C SER A 120 -17.27 -24.30 -3.84
N ALA A 121 -15.94 -24.33 -3.87
CA ALA A 121 -15.16 -25.51 -4.27
C ALA A 121 -14.78 -26.43 -3.08
N ALA A 122 -14.93 -25.94 -1.84
CA ALA A 122 -14.74 -26.76 -0.64
C ALA A 122 -15.98 -27.64 -0.37
N VAL A 123 -17.18 -27.10 -0.57
CA VAL A 123 -18.44 -27.83 -0.34
C VAL A 123 -18.66 -28.96 -1.37
N THR A 124 -18.03 -28.90 -2.54
CA THR A 124 -18.11 -29.97 -3.56
C THR A 124 -17.05 -31.05 -3.42
N ARG A 125 -16.07 -30.92 -2.51
CA ARG A 125 -15.07 -31.96 -2.24
C ARG A 125 -15.47 -32.92 -1.12
N ASP A 126 -16.21 -32.45 -0.11
CA ASP A 126 -16.57 -33.28 1.04
C ASP A 126 -17.70 -34.30 0.75
N ASN A 127 -18.50 -34.08 -0.31
CA ASN A 127 -19.55 -35.05 -0.73
C ASN A 127 -19.03 -36.23 -1.56
N ALA A 128 -17.80 -36.18 -2.08
CA ALA A 128 -17.22 -37.28 -2.85
C ALA A 128 -16.43 -38.29 -1.99
N ALA A 129 -16.22 -38.00 -0.69
CA ALA A 129 -15.48 -38.85 0.23
C ALA A 129 -16.35 -39.85 1.02
N ALA A 130 -17.67 -39.85 0.80
CA ALA A 130 -18.63 -40.67 1.56
C ALA A 130 -18.97 -42.04 0.93
N THR A 131 -18.22 -42.49 -0.09
CA THR A 131 -18.49 -43.79 -0.71
C THR A 131 -17.19 -44.48 -1.09
N LEU A 132 -16.57 -45.17 -0.12
CA LEU A 132 -15.89 -46.47 -0.25
C LEU A 132 -15.31 -46.86 1.13
N VAL A 133 -15.74 -48.02 1.61
CA VAL A 133 -15.40 -48.74 2.86
C VAL A 133 -14.71 -50.06 2.41
N PRO A 134 -14.01 -50.91 3.22
CA PRO A 134 -13.37 -50.81 4.55
C PRO A 134 -11.91 -51.35 4.62
N ALA A 135 -11.31 -51.19 5.82
CA ALA A 135 -10.47 -52.15 6.58
C ALA A 135 -9.12 -52.66 6.03
N SER A 136 -8.05 -52.24 6.71
CA SER A 136 -7.13 -53.19 7.37
C SER A 136 -6.33 -52.47 8.46
N GLN A 137 -6.41 -53.02 9.68
CA GLN A 137 -5.66 -52.64 10.87
C GLN A 137 -4.16 -52.86 10.64
N VAL A 138 -3.32 -51.87 11.00
CA VAL A 138 -2.07 -52.09 11.74
C VAL A 138 -1.83 -50.87 12.63
N ALA A 139 -1.68 -51.14 13.93
CA ALA A 139 -1.31 -50.17 14.95
C ALA A 139 0.15 -49.72 14.77
N PHE A 140 0.44 -48.45 15.04
CA PHE A 140 1.81 -48.05 15.35
C PHE A 140 1.87 -46.92 16.38
N GLU A 141 2.72 -47.14 17.36
CA GLU A 141 3.09 -46.30 18.50
C GLU A 141 3.69 -44.94 18.09
N PRO A 142 3.61 -43.92 18.97
CA PRO A 142 4.29 -42.65 18.78
C PRO A 142 5.71 -42.74 19.34
N LEU A 143 6.73 -42.59 18.48
CA LEU A 143 8.11 -42.37 18.92
C LEU A 143 8.58 -40.94 18.58
N SER A 144 9.30 -40.41 19.56
CA SER A 144 9.82 -39.06 19.72
C SER A 144 10.96 -38.68 18.76
N ALA A 145 11.09 -37.36 18.57
CA ALA A 145 12.29 -36.51 18.53
C ALA A 145 13.59 -36.92 17.80
N ASP A 146 14.17 -35.89 17.17
CA ASP A 146 15.51 -35.72 16.57
C ASP A 146 15.78 -36.29 15.18
N ALA A 147 15.81 -35.38 14.20
CA ALA A 147 16.79 -35.42 13.12
C ALA A 147 17.09 -33.99 12.62
N SER A 148 18.37 -33.64 12.76
CA SER A 148 19.04 -32.46 12.26
C SER A 148 19.13 -32.44 10.72
N CYS A 149 19.46 -31.25 10.20
CA CYS A 149 19.83 -30.88 8.83
C CYS A 149 20.49 -31.98 7.97
N ASP A 150 20.04 -32.14 6.72
CA ASP A 150 20.74 -31.59 5.54
C ASP A 150 19.99 -31.81 4.21
N ASP A 151 20.10 -30.79 3.36
CA ASP A 151 20.24 -30.81 1.90
C ASP A 151 19.42 -31.79 1.03
N ALA A 152 18.43 -31.25 0.31
CA ALA A 152 18.04 -31.72 -1.03
C ALA A 152 17.27 -30.63 -1.78
N SER A 153 18.01 -29.81 -2.51
CA SER A 153 17.49 -28.86 -3.49
C SER A 153 16.84 -29.61 -4.68
N GLN A 154 15.56 -29.95 -4.58
CA GLN A 154 14.75 -30.30 -5.75
C GLN A 154 14.15 -29.01 -6.31
N SER A 155 14.83 -28.51 -7.35
CA SER A 155 14.48 -27.30 -8.07
C SER A 155 13.06 -27.35 -8.60
N ALA A 156 12.25 -26.36 -8.24
CA ALA A 156 10.89 -26.14 -8.73
C ALA A 156 10.79 -25.98 -10.27
N ALA A 157 11.94 -25.92 -10.98
CA ALA A 157 12.01 -25.90 -12.43
C ALA A 157 11.53 -27.21 -13.08
N ASP A 158 11.80 -28.37 -12.47
CA ASP A 158 11.45 -29.69 -13.04
C ASP A 158 9.94 -29.96 -13.02
N LEU A 159 9.22 -29.32 -12.10
CA LEU A 159 7.76 -29.42 -11.98
C LEU A 159 7.03 -28.53 -13.00
N LEU A 160 7.70 -27.48 -13.49
CA LEU A 160 7.15 -26.55 -14.49
C LEU A 160 7.35 -27.05 -15.92
N GLU A 161 8.37 -27.87 -16.18
CA GLU A 161 8.64 -28.41 -17.52
C GLU A 161 7.65 -29.54 -17.90
N ARG A 162 7.13 -30.27 -16.90
CA ARG A 162 6.09 -31.31 -17.11
C ARG A 162 4.69 -30.77 -17.41
N ILE A 163 4.41 -29.50 -17.13
CA ILE A 163 3.11 -28.86 -17.42
C ILE A 163 3.08 -28.30 -18.84
N VAL A 164 4.25 -28.04 -19.44
CA VAL A 164 4.38 -27.45 -20.78
C VAL A 164 4.22 -28.50 -21.90
N GLN A 165 4.33 -29.80 -21.60
CA GLN A 165 4.24 -30.86 -22.60
C GLN A 165 3.01 -31.77 -22.39
N GLY A 166 1.88 -31.33 -22.95
CA GLY A 166 0.84 -32.21 -23.48
C GLY A 166 -0.34 -32.57 -22.55
N THR A 167 -1.53 -32.05 -22.86
CA THR A 167 -2.60 -32.87 -23.49
C THR A 167 -3.83 -32.03 -23.80
N ASP A 168 -4.24 -32.11 -25.06
CA ASP A 168 -5.51 -31.65 -25.63
C ASP A 168 -6.71 -32.34 -24.99
N ILE A 169 -7.78 -31.60 -24.68
CA ILE A 169 -9.14 -32.15 -24.66
C ILE A 169 -10.12 -31.11 -25.23
N ALA A 170 -10.93 -31.62 -26.15
CA ALA A 170 -11.76 -30.94 -27.12
C ALA A 170 -13.02 -30.23 -26.58
N ALA A 171 -13.57 -29.36 -27.42
CA ALA A 171 -14.77 -28.56 -27.26
C ALA A 171 -16.09 -29.34 -27.41
N THR A 172 -17.20 -28.87 -26.79
CA THR A 172 -18.60 -28.80 -27.31
C THR A 172 -19.59 -28.14 -26.28
N PRO A 173 -20.85 -27.76 -26.61
CA PRO A 173 -21.46 -26.44 -26.28
C PRO A 173 -22.84 -26.42 -25.57
N GLY A 174 -23.33 -25.22 -25.18
CA GLY A 174 -24.76 -24.81 -24.94
C GLY A 174 -25.51 -25.46 -23.76
N PRO A 175 -26.67 -24.96 -23.23
CA PRO A 175 -27.69 -23.99 -23.74
C PRO A 175 -28.01 -22.81 -22.75
N SER A 176 -28.52 -21.63 -23.14
CA SER A 176 -29.91 -21.13 -23.45
C SER A 176 -30.89 -20.98 -22.26
N ASP A 177 -31.40 -19.74 -22.08
CA ASP A 177 -32.70 -19.20 -21.57
C ASP A 177 -33.38 -19.86 -20.33
N GLU A 178 -34.01 -19.13 -19.38
CA GLU A 178 -35.20 -18.27 -19.54
C GLU A 178 -35.41 -17.24 -18.39
N THR A 179 -35.83 -16.04 -18.78
CA THR A 179 -36.94 -15.17 -18.31
C THR A 179 -37.55 -15.36 -16.90
N THR A 180 -37.65 -14.28 -16.12
CA THR A 180 -38.93 -13.81 -15.50
C THR A 180 -38.85 -12.33 -15.13
N THR A 181 -39.78 -11.58 -15.71
CA THR A 181 -40.06 -10.15 -15.62
C THR A 181 -41.19 -9.94 -14.63
N ILE A 182 -41.12 -9.03 -13.65
CA ILE A 182 -42.31 -8.33 -13.12
C ILE A 182 -41.96 -6.88 -12.78
N ALA A 183 -42.75 -5.97 -13.34
CA ALA A 183 -42.70 -4.53 -13.24
C ALA A 183 -43.94 -3.99 -12.51
N ASN A 184 -43.86 -2.69 -12.17
CA ASN A 184 -44.94 -1.71 -11.96
C ASN A 184 -45.80 -1.81 -10.69
N ASN A 185 -46.33 -0.73 -10.10
CA ASN A 185 -46.09 0.72 -10.02
C ASN A 185 -47.13 1.23 -8.96
N PRO A 186 -47.02 2.44 -8.38
CA PRO A 186 -47.84 2.92 -7.25
C PRO A 186 -48.97 3.87 -7.69
N ARG A 187 -49.98 4.12 -6.81
CA ARG A 187 -50.93 5.26 -6.87
C ARG A 187 -51.76 5.38 -5.57
N GLN A 188 -51.65 6.49 -4.80
CA GLN A 188 -52.63 7.61 -4.56
C GLN A 188 -53.99 7.16 -3.94
N GLU A 189 -54.75 7.88 -3.09
CA GLU A 189 -54.78 9.26 -2.55
C GLU A 189 -55.90 9.41 -1.47
N ALA A 190 -55.88 10.53 -0.72
CA ALA A 190 -56.99 11.30 -0.09
C ALA A 190 -57.84 10.66 1.05
N SER A 191 -57.90 11.18 2.28
CA SER A 191 -58.40 12.48 2.83
C SER A 191 -59.93 12.50 3.09
N THR A 192 -60.35 12.79 4.33
CA THR A 192 -61.24 13.92 4.74
C THR A 192 -61.64 13.82 6.22
N ASN A 193 -61.63 14.97 6.90
CA ASN A 193 -62.20 15.23 8.23
C ASN A 193 -63.72 15.46 8.17
N ALA A 194 -64.45 15.23 9.28
CA ALA A 194 -65.36 16.19 9.94
C ALA A 194 -66.23 15.53 11.04
N ASP A 195 -66.57 16.34 12.06
CA ASP A 195 -67.47 16.14 13.19
C ASP A 195 -68.88 15.62 12.85
N ASP A 196 -69.52 14.89 13.78
CA ASP A 196 -70.71 15.40 14.52
C ASP A 196 -71.18 14.45 15.65
N ARG A 197 -71.72 15.05 16.72
CA ARG A 197 -72.43 14.45 17.87
C ARG A 197 -73.95 14.61 17.64
N PRO A 198 -74.89 13.87 18.28
CA PRO A 198 -75.15 14.01 19.73
C PRO A 198 -75.76 12.79 20.45
N ASP A 199 -76.12 13.04 21.72
CA ASP A 199 -76.43 12.17 22.86
C ASP A 199 -77.71 11.30 22.75
N THR A 200 -77.75 10.13 23.42
CA THR A 200 -78.92 9.69 24.22
C THR A 200 -78.58 8.58 25.23
N GLU A 201 -79.20 8.69 26.40
CA GLU A 201 -79.06 7.88 27.61
C GLU A 201 -79.61 6.45 27.50
N GLY A 202 -79.06 5.52 28.29
CA GLY A 202 -79.57 4.16 28.43
C GLY A 202 -78.84 3.39 29.53
N ALA A 203 -79.38 3.44 30.74
CA ALA A 203 -78.91 2.67 31.89
C ALA A 203 -79.12 1.15 31.68
N ALA A 204 -78.05 0.37 31.81
CA ALA A 204 -78.14 -1.05 32.17
C ALA A 204 -76.85 -1.49 32.87
N GLN A 205 -76.99 -1.84 34.15
CA GLN A 205 -75.97 -2.41 35.01
C GLN A 205 -75.50 -3.76 34.44
N VAL A 206 -74.21 -3.89 34.10
CA VAL A 206 -73.54 -5.17 33.87
C VAL A 206 -72.12 -5.14 34.45
N VAL A 207 -71.99 -5.74 35.64
CA VAL A 207 -70.87 -6.56 36.18
C VAL A 207 -69.42 -6.05 36.01
N PRO A 208 -68.64 -5.85 37.10
CA PRO A 208 -67.24 -5.43 37.02
C PRO A 208 -66.33 -6.64 36.77
N ARG A 209 -66.13 -7.03 35.50
CA ARG A 209 -65.13 -8.05 35.13
C ARG A 209 -64.13 -7.65 34.04
N ARG A 210 -64.18 -6.40 33.53
CA ARG A 210 -63.27 -5.92 32.47
C ARG A 210 -61.98 -5.22 32.92
N ARG A 211 -61.83 -4.83 34.19
CA ARG A 211 -60.64 -4.08 34.65
C ARG A 211 -59.35 -4.92 34.77
N ARG A 212 -59.43 -6.25 34.93
CA ARG A 212 -58.24 -7.12 35.05
C ARG A 212 -57.53 -7.39 33.71
N ALA A 213 -58.27 -7.43 32.60
CA ALA A 213 -57.70 -7.67 31.27
C ALA A 213 -56.92 -6.44 30.76
N GLN A 214 -57.41 -5.23 31.02
CA GLN A 214 -56.72 -3.98 30.62
C GLN A 214 -55.45 -3.70 31.42
N ALA A 215 -55.40 -4.10 32.69
CA ALA A 215 -54.18 -3.99 33.50
C ALA A 215 -53.08 -4.98 33.05
N ALA A 216 -53.46 -6.18 32.61
CA ALA A 216 -52.53 -7.17 32.09
C ALA A 216 -51.93 -6.76 30.73
N THR A 217 -52.72 -6.14 29.84
CA THR A 217 -52.21 -5.61 28.56
C THR A 217 -51.30 -4.40 28.76
N ALA A 218 -51.64 -3.49 29.69
CA ALA A 218 -50.78 -2.35 30.02
C ALA A 218 -49.43 -2.77 30.63
N SER A 219 -49.41 -3.86 31.41
CA SER A 219 -48.16 -4.44 31.94
C SER A 219 -47.28 -5.04 30.84
N ALA A 220 -47.88 -5.75 29.88
CA ALA A 220 -47.15 -6.32 28.75
C ALA A 220 -46.57 -5.23 27.82
N ASP A 221 -47.31 -4.14 27.61
CA ASP A 221 -46.85 -2.98 26.83
C ASP A 221 -45.67 -2.28 27.53
N TYR A 222 -45.70 -2.15 28.86
CA TYR A 222 -44.60 -1.57 29.62
C TYR A 222 -43.32 -2.42 29.55
N GLU A 223 -43.45 -3.75 29.66
CA GLU A 223 -42.31 -4.66 29.48
C GLU A 223 -41.69 -4.56 28.08
N PHE A 224 -42.51 -4.41 27.05
CA PHE A 224 -42.03 -4.26 25.69
C PHE A 224 -41.27 -2.95 25.50
N ILE A 225 -41.79 -1.84 26.03
CA ILE A 225 -41.12 -0.53 26.00
C ILE A 225 -39.78 -0.59 26.75
N GLU A 226 -39.75 -1.21 27.92
CA GLU A 226 -38.52 -1.34 28.72
C GLU A 226 -37.48 -2.23 28.02
N LYS A 227 -37.90 -3.36 27.44
CA LYS A 227 -37.02 -4.25 26.64
C LYS A 227 -36.46 -3.51 25.42
N ARG A 228 -37.28 -2.75 24.70
CA ARG A 228 -36.84 -1.93 23.56
C ARG A 228 -35.81 -0.89 23.97
N TRP A 229 -36.03 -0.19 25.08
CA TRP A 229 -35.12 0.82 25.58
C TRP A 229 -33.78 0.23 26.04
N ARG A 230 -33.79 -0.92 26.73
CA ARG A 230 -32.56 -1.65 27.08
C ARG A 230 -31.80 -2.10 25.84
N HIS A 231 -32.50 -2.60 24.82
CA HIS A 231 -31.89 -2.97 23.54
C HIS A 231 -31.28 -1.76 22.81
N GLU A 232 -32.01 -0.64 22.75
CA GLU A 232 -31.51 0.59 22.15
C GLU A 232 -30.26 1.12 22.88
N ARG A 233 -30.26 1.10 24.21
CA ARG A 233 -29.09 1.44 25.01
C ARG A 233 -27.92 0.48 24.72
N ALA A 234 -28.17 -0.82 24.72
CA ALA A 234 -27.14 -1.82 24.46
C ALA A 234 -26.53 -1.69 23.05
N LEU A 235 -27.32 -1.29 22.05
CA LEU A 235 -26.80 -0.97 20.72
C LEU A 235 -25.91 0.26 20.75
N LYS A 236 -26.35 1.35 21.39
CA LYS A 236 -25.55 2.58 21.53
C LYS A 236 -24.24 2.35 22.29
N GLU A 237 -24.26 1.54 23.34
CA GLU A 237 -23.06 1.15 24.09
C GLU A 237 -22.09 0.34 23.22
N LYS A 238 -22.61 -0.59 22.41
CA LYS A 238 -21.78 -1.35 21.45
C LYS A 238 -21.21 -0.44 20.36
N GLU A 239 -21.99 0.50 19.84
CA GLU A 239 -21.53 1.48 18.86
C GLU A 239 -20.40 2.35 19.43
N HIS A 240 -20.58 2.88 20.65
CA HIS A 240 -19.56 3.67 21.33
C HIS A 240 -18.30 2.85 21.62
N ALA A 241 -18.44 1.58 22.02
CA ALA A 241 -17.30 0.69 22.24
C ALA A 241 -16.50 0.46 20.95
N LEU A 242 -17.17 0.22 19.82
CA LEU A 242 -16.52 0.08 18.52
C LEU A 242 -15.85 1.38 18.06
N GLU A 243 -16.44 2.54 18.36
CA GLU A 243 -15.83 3.84 18.06
C GLU A 243 -14.55 4.06 18.86
N MET A 244 -14.56 3.72 20.16
CA MET A 244 -13.37 3.78 21.00
C MET A 244 -12.25 2.85 20.51
N GLU A 245 -12.60 1.63 20.09
CA GLU A 245 -11.63 0.68 19.52
C GLU A 245 -11.03 1.20 18.21
N ARG A 246 -11.87 1.77 17.32
CA ARG A 246 -11.39 2.41 16.08
C ARG A 246 -10.41 3.54 16.37
N LEU A 247 -10.74 4.42 17.32
CA LEU A 247 -9.86 5.50 17.74
C LEU A 247 -8.54 4.98 18.32
N ALA A 248 -8.57 3.88 19.07
CA ALA A 248 -7.36 3.26 19.61
C ALA A 248 -6.45 2.71 18.50
N VAL A 249 -7.03 2.00 17.52
CA VAL A 249 -6.28 1.50 16.35
C VAL A 249 -5.71 2.64 15.52
N GLU A 250 -6.47 3.73 15.33
CA GLU A 250 -6.00 4.91 14.61
C GLU A 250 -4.84 5.60 15.34
N LYS A 251 -4.94 5.79 16.66
CA LYS A 251 -3.84 6.33 17.49
C LYS A 251 -2.57 5.49 17.36
N LEU A 252 -2.66 4.16 17.50
CA LEU A 252 -1.51 3.26 17.33
C LEU A 252 -0.90 3.34 15.93
N ARG A 253 -1.74 3.52 14.90
CA ARG A 253 -1.28 3.70 13.52
C ARG A 253 -0.50 5.00 13.36
N ILE A 254 -0.99 6.09 13.95
CA ILE A 254 -0.33 7.41 13.93
C ILE A 254 1.00 7.33 14.68
N GLU A 255 1.02 6.75 15.88
CA GLU A 255 2.23 6.58 16.69
C GLU A 255 3.30 5.76 15.96
N ARG A 256 2.92 4.63 15.35
CA ARG A 256 3.87 3.83 14.55
C ARG A 256 4.45 4.60 13.36
N LYS A 257 3.67 5.51 12.75
CA LYS A 257 4.18 6.39 11.70
C LYS A 257 5.16 7.43 12.26
N GLN A 258 4.84 8.03 13.40
CA GLN A 258 5.71 8.97 14.10
C GLN A 258 7.04 8.32 14.47
N GLN A 259 7.02 7.15 15.13
CA GLN A 259 8.23 6.38 15.46
C GLN A 259 9.10 6.07 14.24
N ARG A 260 8.49 5.70 13.11
CA ARG A 260 9.25 5.47 11.86
C ARG A 260 9.87 6.75 11.32
N SER A 261 9.14 7.87 11.39
CA SER A 261 9.66 9.17 10.96
C SER A 261 10.79 9.65 11.86
N GLU A 262 10.65 9.50 13.18
CA GLU A 262 11.66 9.86 14.18
C GLU A 262 12.91 9.02 13.99
N LYS A 263 12.80 7.70 13.87
CA LYS A 263 13.94 6.81 13.61
C LYS A 263 14.66 7.16 12.31
N ARG A 264 13.94 7.59 11.27
CA ARG A 264 14.54 8.07 10.02
C ARG A 264 15.31 9.39 10.24
N HIS A 265 14.75 10.32 11.02
CA HIS A 265 15.44 11.57 11.35
C HIS A 265 16.67 11.33 12.23
N GLU A 266 16.58 10.41 13.19
CA GLU A 266 17.67 10.00 14.06
C GLU A 266 18.82 9.38 13.25
N LEU A 267 18.53 8.39 12.40
CA LEU A 267 19.54 7.80 11.50
C LEU A 267 20.19 8.84 10.59
N LYS A 268 19.42 9.84 10.12
CA LYS A 268 19.96 10.93 9.30
C LYS A 268 20.91 11.82 10.10
N ARG A 269 20.56 12.16 11.35
CA ARG A 269 21.43 12.93 12.26
C ARG A 269 22.72 12.17 12.57
N GLU A 270 22.60 10.90 12.91
CA GLU A 270 23.75 10.04 13.22
C GLU A 270 24.67 9.87 12.00
N ARG A 271 24.10 9.76 10.79
CA ARG A 271 24.89 9.74 9.55
C ARG A 271 25.68 11.04 9.35
N THR A 272 25.04 12.19 9.53
CA THR A 272 25.72 13.49 9.39
C THR A 272 26.79 13.70 10.45
N GLU A 273 26.54 13.24 11.66
CA GLU A 273 27.51 13.32 12.76
C GLU A 273 28.73 12.43 12.49
N ARG A 274 28.53 11.18 12.04
CA ARG A 274 29.63 10.31 11.61
C ARG A 274 30.45 10.91 10.47
N GLU A 275 29.80 11.53 9.49
CA GLU A 275 30.49 12.20 8.39
C GLU A 275 31.34 13.37 8.90
N LEU A 276 30.83 14.15 9.85
CA LEU A 276 31.56 15.25 10.47
C LEU A 276 32.76 14.74 11.28
N GLN A 277 32.59 13.69 12.08
CA GLN A 277 33.67 13.06 12.83
C GLN A 277 34.78 12.51 11.93
N LEU A 278 34.42 11.92 10.78
CA LEU A 278 35.41 11.46 9.80
C LEU A 278 36.19 12.64 9.22
N ARG A 279 35.51 13.73 8.85
CA ARG A 279 36.18 14.95 8.37
C ARG A 279 37.11 15.55 9.42
N GLU A 280 36.70 15.59 10.69
CA GLU A 280 37.55 16.07 11.78
C GLU A 280 38.82 15.22 11.92
N ARG A 281 38.69 13.89 11.89
CA ARG A 281 39.85 12.98 11.92
C ARG A 281 40.77 13.15 10.71
N GLU A 282 40.21 13.33 9.52
CA GLU A 282 40.99 13.60 8.32
C GLU A 282 41.78 14.91 8.44
N MET A 283 41.14 15.96 8.95
CA MET A 283 41.80 17.24 9.20
C MET A 283 42.90 17.12 10.24
N GLU A 284 42.68 16.39 11.33
CA GLU A 284 43.69 16.15 12.37
C GLU A 284 44.90 15.37 11.82
N ILE A 285 44.67 14.33 11.01
CA ILE A 285 45.75 13.59 10.36
C ILE A 285 46.55 14.52 9.43
N ARG A 286 45.86 15.38 8.67
CA ARG A 286 46.50 16.32 7.76
C ARG A 286 47.32 17.37 8.50
N GLU A 287 46.83 17.87 9.62
CA GLU A 287 47.55 18.79 10.50
C GLU A 287 48.82 18.14 11.07
N ARG A 288 48.72 16.90 11.58
CA ARG A 288 49.88 16.15 12.06
C ARG A 288 50.91 15.91 10.96
N GLN A 289 50.47 15.64 9.73
CA GLN A 289 51.37 15.50 8.58
C GLN A 289 52.10 16.81 8.26
N LEU A 290 51.39 17.94 8.28
CA LEU A 290 52.01 19.26 8.07
C LEU A 290 53.02 19.59 9.17
N GLN A 291 52.69 19.30 10.43
CA GLN A 291 53.59 19.50 11.55
C GLN A 291 54.86 18.64 11.41
N ALA A 292 54.71 17.36 11.08
CA ALA A 292 55.84 16.47 10.85
C ALA A 292 56.74 16.95 9.68
N GLN A 293 56.14 17.47 8.60
CA GLN A 293 56.89 18.06 7.49
C GLN A 293 57.67 19.32 7.90
N LEU A 294 57.07 20.17 8.74
CA LEU A 294 57.74 21.36 9.28
C LEU A 294 58.92 20.96 10.18
N ASP A 295 58.72 19.98 11.05
CA ASP A 295 59.77 19.48 11.94
C ASP A 295 60.91 18.83 11.13
N GLU A 296 60.60 18.05 10.11
CA GLU A 296 61.59 17.47 9.20
C GLU A 296 62.35 18.55 8.41
N ALA A 297 61.66 19.56 7.89
CA ALA A 297 62.28 20.68 7.21
C ALA A 297 63.23 21.46 8.13
N SER A 298 62.82 21.70 9.37
CA SER A 298 63.65 22.34 10.40
C SER A 298 64.91 21.52 10.71
N GLN A 299 64.77 20.20 10.88
CA GLN A 299 65.91 19.30 11.08
C GLN A 299 66.87 19.31 9.89
N ARG A 300 66.35 19.25 8.65
CA ARG A 300 67.15 19.35 7.43
C ARG A 300 67.92 20.67 7.36
N GLU A 301 67.28 21.77 7.74
CA GLU A 301 67.95 23.07 7.79
C GLU A 301 69.06 23.11 8.84
N GLN A 302 68.83 22.57 10.04
CA GLN A 302 69.85 22.46 11.09
C GLN A 302 71.05 21.62 10.64
N LEU A 303 70.80 20.47 9.99
CA LEU A 303 71.86 19.63 9.43
C LEU A 303 72.63 20.36 8.32
N SER A 304 71.94 21.09 7.44
CA SER A 304 72.57 21.90 6.40
C SER A 304 73.45 23.01 6.99
N ARG A 305 72.96 23.72 8.01
CA ARG A 305 73.71 24.75 8.74
C ARG A 305 74.95 24.16 9.42
N PHE A 306 74.80 23.00 10.06
CA PHE A 306 75.93 22.29 10.67
C PHE A 306 76.97 21.90 9.62
N HIS A 307 76.54 21.31 8.50
CA HIS A 307 77.45 20.93 7.43
C HIS A 307 78.20 22.13 6.86
N LYS A 308 77.50 23.24 6.60
CA LYS A 308 78.11 24.48 6.15
C LYS A 308 79.14 25.02 7.15
N ALA A 309 78.80 25.06 8.44
CA ALA A 309 79.72 25.49 9.49
C ALA A 309 80.97 24.60 9.57
N THR A 310 80.83 23.28 9.38
CA THR A 310 81.98 22.36 9.33
C THR A 310 82.87 22.61 8.10
N GLN A 311 82.30 22.88 6.93
CA GLN A 311 83.07 23.22 5.72
C GLN A 311 83.83 24.53 5.91
N ASP A 312 83.17 25.58 6.43
CA ASP A 312 83.78 26.88 6.69
C ASP A 312 84.94 26.75 7.69
N ALA A 313 84.79 25.93 8.74
CA ALA A 313 85.85 25.66 9.71
C ALA A 313 87.06 24.96 9.06
N ILE A 314 86.83 23.99 8.16
CA ILE A 314 87.90 23.30 7.43
C ILE A 314 88.61 24.27 6.47
N LEU A 315 87.87 25.09 5.72
CA LEU A 315 88.49 26.08 4.83
C LEU A 315 89.37 27.06 5.60
N LYS A 316 88.88 27.56 6.73
CA LYS A 316 89.63 28.46 7.61
C LYS A 316 90.92 27.83 8.15
N THR A 317 90.91 26.54 8.51
CA THR A 317 92.14 25.86 8.96
C THR A 317 93.12 25.65 7.82
N VAL A 318 92.66 25.31 6.62
CA VAL A 318 93.50 25.20 5.41
C VAL A 318 94.15 26.55 5.08
N GLU A 319 93.39 27.64 5.06
CA GLU A 319 93.92 29.00 4.86
C GLU A 319 95.02 29.34 5.88
N THR A 320 94.78 29.05 7.16
CA THR A 320 95.76 29.28 8.24
C THR A 320 97.05 28.46 8.04
N ILE A 321 96.95 27.23 7.54
CA ILE A 321 98.11 26.37 7.24
C ILE A 321 98.89 26.94 6.05
N CYS A 322 98.21 27.34 4.97
CA CYS A 322 98.83 27.95 3.80
C CYS A 322 99.57 29.24 4.15
N GLU A 323 98.97 30.11 4.98
CA GLU A 323 99.62 31.35 5.46
C GLU A 323 100.87 31.08 6.28
N LYS A 324 100.91 30.00 7.07
CA LYS A 324 102.09 29.60 7.83
C LYS A 324 103.20 29.02 6.97
N LEU A 325 102.87 28.32 5.89
CA LEU A 325 103.84 27.74 4.95
C LEU A 325 104.49 28.79 4.03
N ALA A 326 103.83 29.93 3.82
CA ALA A 326 104.33 31.02 2.97
C ALA A 326 105.32 31.98 3.68
N LYS A 327 105.51 31.84 4.99
CA LYS A 327 106.45 32.63 5.80
C LYS A 327 107.72 31.85 6.09
#